data_AF-A0A9W7CAR5-F1
#
_entry.id   AF-A0A9W7CAR5-F1
#
_cell.length_a   1.000
_cell.length_b   1.000
_cell.length_c   1.000
_cell.angle_alpha   90.00
_cell.angle_beta   90.00
_cell.angle_gamma   90.00
#
_symmetry.space_group_name_H-M   'P 1'
#
loop_
_entity.id
_entity.type
_entity.pdbx_description
1 polymer ?
#
loop_
_entity_poly.entity_id
_entity_poly.type
_entity_poly.pdbx_seq_one_letter_code
_entity_poly.pdbx_strand_id
1 'polypeptide(L)'
;VSACPGSSAFFHAKCEMEASFTDSCETVQTEMIARANGENGWVDPHNGGTYAFTSTTSTDIAGTRTTGDGKYTDKYDFHFEADGSGCKVSACSESQVNSVLDYSTNYCNLHSLYCSS
;
A
#
# COMPACT_ATOMS: atom_id res chain seq x y z
N VAL A 1 -5.21 -9.94 -7.26
CA VAL A 1 -5.19 -9.95 -5.77
C VAL A 1 -5.63 -11.30 -5.24
N SER A 2 -4.73 -12.03 -4.59
CA SER A 2 -5.06 -13.22 -3.80
C SER A 2 -5.68 -12.82 -2.46
N ALA A 3 -6.87 -12.20 -2.48
CA ALA A 3 -7.60 -11.69 -1.31
C ALA A 3 -6.86 -10.62 -0.48
N CYS A 4 -7.59 -9.61 -0.02
CA CYS A 4 -7.08 -8.60 0.90
C CYS A 4 -6.50 -9.21 2.20
N PRO A 5 -5.59 -8.50 2.91
CA PRO A 5 -4.82 -9.04 4.05
C PRO A 5 -5.66 -9.43 5.29
N GLY A 6 -6.95 -9.14 5.27
CA GLY A 6 -7.92 -9.39 6.32
C GLY A 6 -7.88 -8.33 7.42
N SER A 7 -9.03 -8.19 8.09
CA SER A 7 -9.15 -7.44 9.34
C SER A 7 -9.83 -8.26 10.41
N SER A 8 -9.39 -8.08 11.65
CA SER A 8 -10.05 -8.65 12.83
C SER A 8 -11.27 -7.83 13.27
N ALA A 9 -11.44 -6.62 12.73
CA ALA A 9 -12.59 -5.76 12.99
C ALA A 9 -13.82 -6.22 12.19
N PHE A 10 -14.95 -6.34 12.86
CA PHE A 10 -16.19 -6.86 12.25
C PHE A 10 -16.77 -5.90 11.19
N PHE A 11 -16.58 -4.59 11.37
CA PHE A 11 -16.87 -3.56 10.36
C PHE A 11 -15.64 -2.71 10.14
N HIS A 12 -15.07 -2.74 8.94
CA HIS A 12 -13.88 -1.96 8.61
C HIS A 12 -13.96 -1.40 7.20
N ALA A 13 -13.32 -0.26 7.00
CA ALA A 13 -13.07 0.30 5.69
C ALA A 13 -11.95 -0.47 4.97
N LYS A 14 -12.10 -0.59 3.64
CA LYS A 14 -11.09 -1.18 2.77
C LYS A 14 -11.02 -0.45 1.44
N CYS A 15 -9.88 -0.57 0.76
CA CYS A 15 -9.69 -0.15 -0.61
C CYS A 15 -8.99 -1.26 -1.39
N GLU A 16 -9.50 -1.56 -2.59
CA GLU A 16 -8.85 -2.40 -3.59
C GLU A 16 -8.58 -1.52 -4.81
N MET A 17 -7.40 -1.64 -5.40
CA MET A 17 -7.04 -0.90 -6.61
C MET A 17 -6.15 -1.72 -7.53
N GLU A 18 -6.23 -1.40 -8.82
CA GLU A 18 -5.27 -1.83 -9.82
C GLU A 18 -4.59 -0.60 -10.41
N ALA A 19 -3.30 -0.70 -10.68
CA ALA A 19 -2.51 0.31 -11.37
C ALA A 19 -1.64 -0.33 -12.45
N SER A 20 -1.46 0.38 -13.56
CA SER A 20 -0.60 -0.06 -14.66
C SER A 20 0.51 0.95 -14.86
N PHE A 21 1.73 0.44 -15.03
CA PHE A 21 2.96 1.22 -15.15
C PHE A 21 3.68 0.85 -16.45
N THR A 22 4.33 1.83 -17.06
CA THR A 22 5.24 1.59 -18.20
C THR A 22 6.58 1.01 -17.77
N ASP A 23 6.96 1.26 -16.53
CA ASP A 23 8.20 0.77 -15.92
C ASP A 23 8.08 -0.69 -15.47
N SER A 24 9.23 -1.37 -15.34
CA SER A 24 9.27 -2.75 -14.89
C SER A 24 8.78 -2.89 -13.45
N CYS A 25 8.23 -4.07 -13.10
CA CYS A 25 7.79 -4.32 -11.73
C CYS A 25 8.90 -4.14 -10.70
N GLU A 26 10.15 -4.49 -11.03
CA GLU A 26 11.31 -4.25 -10.17
C GLU A 26 11.51 -2.75 -9.87
N THR A 27 11.35 -1.89 -10.89
CA THR A 27 11.49 -0.44 -10.73
C THR A 27 10.37 0.12 -9.85
N VAL A 28 9.13 -0.26 -10.12
CA VAL A 28 7.95 0.16 -9.34
C VAL A 28 8.08 -0.33 -7.89
N GLN A 29 8.47 -1.59 -7.69
CA GLN A 29 8.65 -2.18 -6.37
C GLN A 29 9.76 -1.46 -5.59
N THR A 30 10.87 -1.14 -6.24
CA THR A 30 11.98 -0.39 -5.64
C THR A 30 11.54 1.00 -5.17
N GLU A 31 10.76 1.72 -5.99
CA GLU A 31 10.19 3.01 -5.59
C GLU A 31 9.28 2.89 -4.36
N MET A 32 8.36 1.94 -4.37
CA MET A 32 7.44 1.70 -3.26
C MET A 32 8.19 1.39 -1.97
N ILE A 33 9.26 0.58 -2.05
CA ILE A 33 10.09 0.25 -0.89
C ILE A 33 10.82 1.49 -0.38
N ALA A 34 11.44 2.27 -1.26
CA ALA A 34 12.18 3.48 -0.90
C ALA A 34 11.27 4.51 -0.20
N ARG A 35 10.05 4.72 -0.72
CA ARG A 35 9.05 5.59 -0.09
C ARG A 35 8.62 5.07 1.27
N ALA A 36 8.23 3.82 1.39
CA ALA A 36 7.84 3.24 2.68
C ALA A 36 8.97 3.30 3.73
N ASN A 37 10.24 3.24 3.31
CA ASN A 37 11.41 3.45 4.18
C ASN A 37 11.71 4.92 4.52
N GLY A 38 10.99 5.88 3.94
CA GLY A 38 11.24 7.32 4.13
C GLY A 38 12.55 7.79 3.49
N GLU A 39 13.04 7.10 2.46
CA GLU A 39 14.29 7.47 1.80
C GLU A 39 14.20 8.86 1.17
N ASN A 40 15.35 9.54 1.10
CA ASN A 40 15.45 10.91 0.58
C ASN A 40 14.53 11.93 1.28
N GLY A 41 14.16 11.67 2.53
CA GLY A 41 13.28 12.55 3.31
C GLY A 41 11.81 12.46 2.89
N TRP A 42 11.42 11.41 2.17
CA TRP A 42 10.02 11.17 1.85
C TRP A 42 9.20 10.99 3.14
N VAL A 43 8.02 11.59 3.16
CA VAL A 43 7.04 11.47 4.23
C VAL A 43 5.70 11.17 3.60
N ASP A 44 4.93 10.30 4.23
CA ASP A 44 3.56 9.99 3.82
C ASP A 44 2.73 11.29 3.69
N PRO A 45 2.32 11.66 2.46
CA PRO A 45 1.58 12.89 2.24
C PRO A 45 0.20 12.84 2.91
N HIS A 46 -0.30 11.65 3.23
CA HIS A 46 -1.52 11.46 4.00
C HIS A 46 -1.21 11.46 5.50
N ASN A 47 -1.00 12.64 6.09
CA ASN A 47 -0.85 12.86 7.53
C ASN A 47 0.39 12.22 8.16
N GLY A 48 1.48 11.99 7.40
CA GLY A 48 2.76 11.55 7.96
C GLY A 48 2.71 10.17 8.61
N GLY A 49 1.94 9.23 8.05
CA GLY A 49 1.96 7.85 8.48
C GLY A 49 3.30 7.14 8.27
N THR A 50 3.50 6.08 9.03
CA THR A 50 4.71 5.24 9.02
C THR A 50 4.37 3.86 8.49
N TYR A 51 5.19 3.36 7.56
CA TYR A 51 5.05 2.04 6.97
C TYR A 51 6.00 1.04 7.64
N ALA A 52 5.57 -0.22 7.74
CA ALA A 52 6.38 -1.32 8.21
C ALA A 52 6.09 -2.57 7.38
N PHE A 53 7.13 -3.19 6.82
CA PHE A 53 6.98 -4.40 6.03
C PHE A 53 6.79 -5.63 6.90
N THR A 54 5.87 -6.49 6.50
CA THR A 54 5.70 -7.84 7.05
C THR A 54 6.21 -8.89 6.08
N SER A 55 6.20 -8.61 4.78
CA SER A 55 6.75 -9.48 3.74
C SER A 55 7.20 -8.67 2.52
N THR A 56 8.29 -9.09 1.90
CA THR A 56 8.76 -8.57 0.61
C THR A 56 9.33 -9.72 -0.19
N THR A 57 8.73 -10.00 -1.34
CA THR A 57 9.16 -11.02 -2.30
C THR A 57 9.37 -10.36 -3.67
N SER A 58 9.77 -11.13 -4.67
CA SER A 58 9.89 -10.64 -6.05
C SER A 58 8.56 -10.24 -6.70
N THR A 59 7.43 -10.69 -6.15
CA THR A 59 6.09 -10.46 -6.73
C THR A 59 5.13 -9.80 -5.76
N ASP A 60 5.50 -9.65 -4.49
CA ASP A 60 4.59 -9.20 -3.45
C ASP A 60 5.28 -8.28 -2.43
N ILE A 61 4.57 -7.25 -2.01
CA ILE A 61 4.88 -6.47 -0.80
C ILE A 61 3.67 -6.57 0.11
N ALA A 62 3.90 -6.83 1.40
CA ALA A 62 2.87 -6.71 2.42
C ALA A 62 3.41 -5.96 3.64
N GLY A 63 2.51 -5.28 4.34
CA GLY A 63 2.89 -4.51 5.51
C GLY A 63 1.73 -3.89 6.26
N THR A 64 2.09 -2.97 7.14
CA THR A 64 1.16 -2.13 7.88
C THR A 64 1.54 -0.67 7.75
N ARG A 65 0.54 0.19 7.70
CA ARG A 65 0.73 1.63 7.86
C ARG A 65 0.01 2.08 9.12
N THR A 66 0.68 2.88 9.95
CA THR A 66 0.07 3.58 11.07
C THR A 66 -0.04 5.07 10.74
N THR A 67 -1.19 5.70 10.98
CA THR A 67 -1.37 7.16 10.76
C THR A 67 -0.43 7.97 11.62
N GLY A 68 -0.07 9.19 11.20
CA GLY A 68 0.86 10.04 11.98
C GLY A 68 0.34 10.46 13.36
N ASP A 69 -0.98 10.39 13.60
CA ASP A 69 -1.58 10.56 14.93
C ASP A 69 -1.64 9.26 15.77
N GLY A 70 -1.18 8.13 15.21
CA GLY A 70 -1.09 6.83 15.87
C GLY A 70 -2.41 6.10 16.08
N LYS A 71 -3.55 6.64 15.60
CA LYS A 71 -4.87 6.09 15.93
C LYS A 71 -5.30 4.91 15.07
N TYR A 72 -4.87 4.88 13.82
CA TYR A 72 -5.31 3.89 12.85
C TYR A 72 -4.13 3.12 12.32
N THR A 73 -4.29 1.80 12.27
CA THR A 73 -3.36 0.89 11.60
C THR A 73 -4.13 0.16 10.52
N ASP A 74 -3.62 0.23 9.30
CA ASP A 74 -4.15 -0.47 8.14
C ASP A 74 -3.13 -1.52 7.71
N LYS A 75 -3.59 -2.71 7.31
CA LYS A 75 -2.74 -3.68 6.62
C LYS A 75 -2.85 -3.44 5.13
N TYR A 76 -1.75 -3.60 4.41
CA TYR A 76 -1.74 -3.51 2.95
C TYR A 76 -0.99 -4.68 2.32
N ASP A 77 -1.37 -4.97 1.08
CA ASP A 77 -0.67 -5.86 0.17
C ASP A 77 -0.62 -5.27 -1.24
N PHE A 78 0.47 -5.56 -1.95
CA PHE A 78 0.68 -5.27 -3.36
C PHE A 78 1.15 -6.54 -4.04
N HIS A 79 0.55 -6.87 -5.17
CA HIS A 79 0.95 -7.95 -6.06
C HIS A 79 1.36 -7.38 -7.40
N PHE A 80 2.52 -7.78 -7.89
CA PHE A 80 3.15 -7.27 -9.10
C PHE A 80 3.19 -8.36 -10.16
N GLU A 81 2.65 -8.05 -11.33
CA GLU A 81 2.63 -8.93 -12.49
C GLU A 81 3.24 -8.20 -13.69
N ALA A 82 4.20 -8.83 -14.36
CA ALA A 82 4.82 -8.24 -15.55
C ALA A 82 3.80 -8.15 -16.68
N ASP A 83 3.73 -6.98 -17.34
CA ASP A 83 2.86 -6.73 -18.49
C ASP A 83 3.70 -6.17 -19.65
N GLY A 84 4.27 -7.07 -20.46
CA GLY A 84 5.25 -6.73 -21.49
C GLY A 84 6.52 -6.13 -20.89
N SER A 85 6.83 -4.87 -21.23
CA SER A 85 7.92 -4.11 -20.58
C SER A 85 7.49 -3.40 -19.29
N GLY A 86 6.19 -3.34 -19.03
CA GLY A 86 5.59 -2.64 -17.90
C GLY A 86 5.22 -3.55 -16.74
N CYS A 87 4.45 -2.99 -15.81
CA CYS A 87 3.97 -3.69 -14.62
C CYS A 87 2.49 -3.43 -14.38
N LYS A 88 1.74 -4.49 -14.10
CA LYS A 88 0.42 -4.40 -13.50
C LYS A 88 0.53 -4.66 -12.01
N VAL A 89 -0.01 -3.77 -11.20
CA VAL A 89 -0.05 -3.89 -9.75
C VAL A 89 -1.49 -4.02 -9.31
N SER A 90 -1.79 -5.05 -8.53
CA SER A 90 -3.04 -5.16 -7.77
C SER A 90 -2.74 -4.93 -6.30
N ALA A 91 -3.54 -4.14 -5.60
CA ALA A 91 -3.28 -3.84 -4.20
C ALA A 91 -4.56 -3.79 -3.37
N CYS A 92 -4.45 -4.12 -2.09
CA CYS A 92 -5.53 -3.92 -1.13
C CYS A 92 -5.01 -3.34 0.18
N SER A 93 -5.85 -2.54 0.84
CA SER A 93 -5.61 -2.01 2.18
C SER A 93 -6.87 -2.15 3.01
N GLU A 94 -6.72 -2.64 4.25
CA GLU A 94 -7.82 -2.88 5.17
C GLU A 94 -7.51 -2.35 6.57
N SER A 95 -8.44 -1.57 7.11
CA SER A 95 -8.31 -1.03 8.46
C SER A 95 -8.43 -2.11 9.52
N GLN A 96 -7.54 -2.09 10.51
CA GLN A 96 -7.51 -3.07 11.60
C GLN A 96 -8.36 -2.66 12.81
N VAL A 97 -9.09 -1.54 12.71
CA VAL A 97 -10.02 -1.06 13.73
C VAL A 97 -11.42 -0.88 13.16
N ASN A 98 -12.42 -0.86 14.04
CA ASN A 98 -13.80 -0.62 13.62
C ASN A 98 -13.92 0.76 12.96
N SER A 99 -14.24 0.75 11.67
CA SER A 99 -14.31 1.94 10.83
C SER A 99 -15.50 1.81 9.88
N VAL A 100 -16.31 2.87 9.81
CA VAL A 100 -17.55 2.90 9.01
C VAL A 100 -17.33 3.54 7.65
N LEU A 101 -16.35 4.46 7.54
CA LEU A 101 -16.03 5.20 6.32
C LEU A 101 -14.51 5.24 6.13
N ASP A 102 -14.06 5.13 4.88
CA ASP A 102 -12.64 5.08 4.53
C ASP A 102 -11.93 6.44 4.64
N TYR A 103 -12.63 7.57 4.42
CA TYR A 103 -12.02 8.91 4.34
C TYR A 103 -10.74 8.96 3.48
N SER A 104 -10.65 8.07 2.49
CA SER A 104 -9.47 7.83 1.63
C SER A 104 -8.21 7.34 2.35
N THR A 105 -8.30 6.88 3.60
CA THR A 105 -7.13 6.40 4.36
C THR A 105 -6.53 5.15 3.71
N ASN A 106 -7.36 4.16 3.36
CA ASN A 106 -6.88 2.94 2.70
C ASN A 106 -6.44 3.22 1.27
N TYR A 107 -7.17 4.07 0.53
CA TYR A 107 -6.75 4.49 -0.80
C TYR A 107 -5.39 5.18 -0.79
N CYS A 108 -5.19 6.17 0.08
CA CYS A 108 -3.95 6.92 0.14
C CYS A 108 -2.80 6.11 0.74
N ASN A 109 -3.08 5.14 1.62
CA ASN A 109 -2.09 4.16 2.07
C ASN A 109 -1.46 3.42 0.86
N LEU A 110 -2.28 3.08 -0.14
CA LEU A 110 -1.81 2.41 -1.34
C LEU A 110 -1.19 3.40 -2.33
N HIS A 111 -1.92 4.46 -2.65
CA HIS A 111 -1.57 5.40 -3.72
C HIS A 111 -0.31 6.22 -3.41
N SER A 112 -0.04 6.51 -2.13
CA SER A 112 1.12 7.34 -1.76
C SER A 112 2.47 6.67 -2.01
N LEU A 113 2.51 5.34 -2.10
CA LEU A 113 3.75 4.58 -2.26
C LEU A 113 4.28 4.56 -3.69
N TYR A 114 3.61 5.17 -4.66
CA TYR A 114 4.14 5.30 -6.01
C TYR A 114 3.73 6.63 -6.63
N CYS A 115 4.39 7.04 -7.71
CA CYS A 115 3.89 8.11 -8.57
C CYS A 115 3.32 7.50 -9.85
N SER A 116 2.37 8.18 -10.48
CA SER A 116 2.30 8.10 -11.95
C SER A 116 3.64 8.66 -12.45
N SER A 117 4.47 7.82 -13.06
CA SER A 117 5.78 8.18 -13.57
C SER A 117 5.79 9.44 -14.44
#